data_AF-A0A0P9TY44-F1
#
_entry.id   AF-A0A0P9TY44-F1
#
_cell.length_a   1.000
_cell.length_b   1.000
_cell.length_c   1.000
_cell.angle_alpha   90.00
_cell.angle_beta   90.00
_cell.angle_gamma   90.00
#
_symmetry.space_group_name_H-M   'P 1'
#
loop_
_entity.id
_entity.type
_entity.pdbx_description
1 polymer ?
#
loop_
_entity_poly.entity_id
_entity_poly.type
_entity_poly.pdbx_seq_one_letter_code
_entity_poly.pdbx_strand_id
1 'polypeptide(L)'
;MSFRELAEGMDAQILESLGDIATVDGREIAGFLSIPWLQPKLGRINTGIREPHFTIRVHDATGVAIGQTVSIDLPEQDGGGRYDLVGLEPDGTGWMSLILRLKR
;
A
#
# COMPACT_ATOMS: atom_id res chain seq x y z
N MET A 1 -15.39 24.09 8.57
CA MET A 1 -14.48 23.04 8.09
C MET A 1 -13.33 23.68 7.36
N SER A 2 -12.11 23.31 7.69
CA SER A 2 -10.92 23.65 6.92
C SER A 2 -10.82 22.78 5.67
N PHE A 3 -10.03 23.22 4.69
CA PHE A 3 -9.74 22.41 3.49
C PHE A 3 -9.12 21.06 3.84
N ARG A 4 -8.31 21.01 4.91
CA ARG A 4 -7.67 19.78 5.39
C ARG A 4 -8.69 18.76 5.88
N GLU A 5 -9.69 19.20 6.64
CA GLU A 5 -10.76 18.33 7.14
C GLU A 5 -11.61 17.75 5.99
N LEU A 6 -11.86 18.54 4.94
CA LEU A 6 -12.56 18.06 3.75
C LEU A 6 -11.75 17.02 2.97
N ALA A 7 -10.45 17.25 2.79
CA ALA A 7 -9.56 16.30 2.13
C ALA A 7 -9.46 14.99 2.92
N GLU A 8 -9.33 15.05 4.25
CA GLU A 8 -9.33 13.87 5.11
C GLU A 8 -10.64 13.08 5.02
N GLY A 9 -11.79 13.76 4.97
CA GLY A 9 -13.09 13.12 4.76
C GLY A 9 -13.22 12.43 3.40
N MET A 10 -12.72 13.07 2.33
CA MET A 10 -12.71 12.49 0.99
C MET A 10 -11.81 11.25 0.92
N ASP A 11 -10.58 11.33 1.46
CA ASP A 11 -9.64 10.22 1.50
C ASP A 11 -10.22 9.02 2.27
N ALA A 12 -10.89 9.28 3.40
CA ALA A 12 -11.55 8.24 4.19
C ALA A 12 -12.66 7.53 3.40
N GLN A 13 -13.50 8.27 2.68
CA GLN A 13 -14.58 7.69 1.88
C GLN A 13 -14.04 6.87 0.69
N ILE A 14 -12.94 7.32 0.09
CA ILE A 14 -12.26 6.58 -0.99
C ILE A 14 -11.67 5.27 -0.45
N LEU A 15 -11.00 5.29 0.70
CA LEU A 15 -10.47 4.09 1.34
C LEU A 15 -11.57 3.11 1.75
N GLU A 16 -12.69 3.60 2.29
CA GLU A 16 -13.83 2.75 2.63
C GLU A 16 -14.42 2.04 1.40
N SER A 17 -14.48 2.73 0.26
CA SER A 17 -15.15 2.21 -0.93
C SER A 17 -14.24 1.39 -1.85
N LEU A 18 -12.95 1.75 -1.93
CA LEU A 18 -12.01 1.24 -2.93
C LEU A 18 -10.71 0.73 -2.31
N GLY A 19 -10.49 0.93 -1.01
CA GLY A 19 -9.26 0.57 -0.34
C GLY A 19 -9.11 -0.94 -0.18
N ASP A 20 -7.86 -1.37 -0.21
CA ASP A 20 -7.42 -2.71 0.13
C ASP A 20 -7.09 -2.76 1.63
N ILE A 21 -7.22 -3.93 2.25
CA ILE A 21 -6.87 -4.14 3.66
C ILE A 21 -5.55 -4.89 3.77
N ALA A 22 -4.66 -4.38 4.64
CA ALA A 22 -3.44 -5.04 5.04
C ALA A 22 -3.41 -5.25 6.55
N THR A 23 -2.88 -6.37 7.01
CA THR A 23 -2.54 -6.59 8.42
C THR A 23 -1.04 -6.42 8.63
N VAL A 24 -0.66 -5.52 9.53
CA VAL A 24 0.72 -5.31 9.99
C VAL A 24 0.76 -5.49 11.49
N ASP A 25 1.51 -6.49 11.97
CA ASP A 25 1.65 -6.79 13.41
C ASP A 25 0.29 -6.95 14.13
N GLY A 26 -0.68 -7.57 13.47
CA GLY A 26 -2.05 -7.76 13.98
C GLY A 26 -2.96 -6.55 13.89
N ARG A 27 -2.49 -5.41 13.35
CA ARG A 27 -3.31 -4.22 13.09
C ARG A 27 -3.73 -4.17 11.63
N GLU A 28 -5.03 -4.01 11.40
CA GLU A 28 -5.57 -3.75 10.07
C GLU A 28 -5.35 -2.29 9.68
N ILE A 29 -4.90 -2.09 8.44
CA ILE A 29 -4.61 -0.79 7.84
C ILE A 29 -5.20 -0.79 6.43
N ALA A 30 -6.03 0.21 6.15
CA ALA A 30 -6.56 0.45 4.82
C ALA A 30 -5.53 1.19 3.96
N GLY A 31 -5.44 0.83 2.69
CA GLY A 31 -4.52 1.44 1.75
C GLY A 31 -4.82 1.03 0.32
N PHE A 32 -3.82 1.18 -0.55
CA PHE A 32 -3.90 0.74 -1.94
C PHE A 32 -2.68 -0.08 -2.30
N LEU A 33 -2.90 -1.28 -2.83
CA LEU A 33 -1.84 -2.12 -3.36
C LEU A 33 -1.54 -1.75 -4.81
N SER A 34 -0.26 -1.50 -5.11
CA SER A 34 0.24 -1.31 -6.46
C SER A 34 1.22 -2.43 -6.80
N ILE A 35 0.91 -3.20 -7.84
CA ILE A 35 1.73 -4.32 -8.32
C ILE A 35 2.20 -4.02 -9.75
N PRO A 36 3.40 -3.46 -9.93
CA PRO A 36 3.84 -2.97 -11.23
C PRO A 36 3.96 -4.06 -12.32
N TRP A 37 4.18 -5.32 -11.94
CA TRP A 37 4.30 -6.42 -12.90
C TRP A 37 2.95 -6.98 -13.39
N LEU A 38 1.82 -6.55 -12.80
CA LEU A 38 0.48 -6.94 -13.24
C LEU A 38 -0.10 -6.01 -14.33
N GLN A 39 0.58 -4.89 -14.65
CA GLN A 39 0.11 -3.93 -15.65
C GLN A 39 0.15 -4.49 -17.09
N PRO A 40 -0.80 -4.10 -17.97
CA PRO A 40 -0.84 -4.60 -19.35
C PRO A 40 0.43 -4.21 -20.11
N LYS A 41 1.07 -5.22 -20.71
CA LYS A 41 2.30 -5.09 -21.53
C LYS A 41 2.00 -4.45 -22.90
N LEU A 42 1.49 -3.23 -22.93
CA LEU A 42 1.34 -2.44 -24.16
C LEU A 42 2.67 -1.77 -24.50
N GLY A 43 3.36 -2.32 -25.51
CA GLY A 43 4.70 -1.89 -25.91
C GLY A 43 5.79 -2.59 -25.09
N ARG A 44 6.79 -3.15 -25.77
CA ARG A 44 7.92 -3.84 -25.13
C ARG A 44 8.86 -2.83 -24.46
N ILE A 45 8.48 -2.31 -23.31
CA ILE A 45 9.44 -1.75 -22.35
C ILE A 45 9.56 -2.77 -21.23
N ASN A 46 10.72 -3.42 -21.15
CA ASN A 46 11.08 -4.24 -20.01
C ASN A 46 11.34 -3.29 -18.84
N THR A 47 10.28 -2.80 -18.20
CA THR A 47 10.39 -2.15 -16.90
C THR A 47 10.84 -3.24 -15.95
N GLY A 48 12.06 -3.13 -15.42
CA GLY A 48 12.58 -4.11 -14.47
C GLY A 48 11.57 -4.39 -13.36
N ILE A 49 11.63 -5.59 -12.77
CA ILE A 49 10.75 -5.97 -11.66
C ILE A 49 10.83 -4.87 -10.59
N ARG A 50 9.76 -4.09 -10.44
CA ARG A 50 9.62 -3.08 -9.40
C ARG A 50 8.94 -3.73 -8.21
N GLU A 51 9.37 -3.38 -7.00
CA GLU A 51 8.75 -3.84 -5.75
C GLU A 51 7.27 -3.42 -5.68
N PRO A 52 6.36 -4.23 -5.11
CA PRO A 52 5.02 -3.77 -4.79
C PRO A 52 5.09 -2.66 -3.76
N HIS A 53 4.13 -1.76 -3.88
CA HIS A 53 3.91 -0.71 -2.91
C HIS A 53 2.54 -0.87 -2.30
N PHE A 54 2.44 -0.73 -0.99
CA PHE A 54 1.16 -0.56 -0.32
C PHE A 54 1.10 0.84 0.26
N THR A 55 0.26 1.69 -0.30
CA THR A 55 0.20 3.11 0.06
C THR A 55 -0.87 3.33 1.13
N ILE A 56 -0.47 3.87 2.27
CA ILE A 56 -1.32 4.11 3.45
C ILE A 56 -1.30 5.58 3.86
N ARG A 57 -2.24 6.00 4.70
CA ARG A 57 -2.19 7.35 5.29
C ARG A 57 -1.02 7.47 6.25
N VAL A 58 -0.39 8.65 6.30
CA VAL A 58 0.78 8.85 7.17
C VAL A 58 0.48 8.65 8.66
N HIS A 59 -0.75 8.92 9.10
CA HIS A 59 -1.16 8.69 10.49
C HIS A 59 -1.20 7.20 10.84
N ASP A 60 -1.52 6.34 9.86
CA ASP A 60 -1.46 4.90 9.97
C ASP A 60 -0.05 4.32 9.79
N ALA A 61 0.97 5.13 9.51
CA ALA A 61 2.34 4.63 9.54
C ALA A 61 2.88 4.47 10.98
N THR A 62 2.12 4.92 11.99
CA THR A 62 2.54 4.84 13.40
C THR A 62 2.73 3.38 13.84
N GLY A 63 3.94 3.04 14.28
CA GLY A 63 4.28 1.67 14.72
C GLY A 63 4.63 0.72 13.57
N VAL A 64 4.58 1.18 12.32
CA VAL A 64 5.01 0.40 11.15
C VAL A 64 6.53 0.59 10.97
N ALA A 65 7.26 -0.51 10.83
CA ALA A 65 8.71 -0.53 10.76
C ALA A 65 9.24 -1.60 9.80
N ILE A 66 10.34 -1.27 9.13
CA ILE A 66 11.06 -2.18 8.23
C ILE A 66 11.39 -3.50 8.96
N GLY A 67 11.20 -4.62 8.26
CA GLY A 67 11.36 -5.98 8.78
C GLY A 67 10.07 -6.62 9.30
N GLN A 68 9.00 -5.85 9.50
CA GLN A 68 7.68 -6.42 9.80
C GLN A 68 7.11 -7.19 8.61
N THR A 69 6.21 -8.13 8.91
CA THR A 69 5.44 -8.82 7.87
C THR A 69 4.13 -8.08 7.64
N VAL A 70 3.84 -7.79 6.37
CA VAL A 70 2.58 -7.21 5.89
C VAL A 70 1.80 -8.33 5.22
N SER A 71 0.57 -8.56 5.64
CA SER A 71 -0.35 -9.50 4.99
C SER A 71 -1.42 -8.73 4.25
N ILE A 72 -1.49 -8.84 2.93
CA ILE A 72 -2.53 -8.17 2.14
C ILE A 72 -3.72 -9.11 1.99
N ASP A 73 -4.90 -8.66 2.42
CA ASP A 73 -6.17 -9.38 2.32
C ASP A 73 -6.80 -9.19 0.94
N LEU A 74 -6.12 -9.76 -0.06
CA LEU A 74 -6.60 -9.86 -1.43
C LEU A 74 -6.39 -11.30 -1.93
N PRO A 75 -7.06 -11.71 -3.01
CA PRO A 75 -6.71 -12.94 -3.68
C PRO A 75 -5.27 -12.91 -4.23
N GLU A 76 -4.60 -14.07 -4.29
CA GLU A 76 -3.22 -14.16 -4.79
C GLU A 76 -3.08 -13.68 -6.25
N GLN A 77 -4.10 -13.90 -7.09
CA GLN A 77 -4.09 -13.40 -8.47
C GLN A 77 -4.09 -11.87 -8.57
N ASP A 78 -4.59 -11.19 -7.55
CA ASP A 78 -4.60 -9.73 -7.41
C ASP A 78 -3.42 -9.25 -6.55
N GLY A 79 -2.48 -10.16 -6.25
CA GLY A 79 -1.26 -9.97 -5.46
C GLY A 79 -1.48 -9.83 -3.95
N GLY A 80 -2.53 -10.44 -3.42
CA GLY A 80 -2.61 -10.71 -1.99
C GLY A 80 -1.51 -11.65 -1.48
N GLY A 81 -1.43 -11.80 -0.16
CA GLY A 81 -0.46 -12.69 0.50
C GLY A 81 0.51 -11.96 1.43
N ARG A 82 1.61 -12.65 1.76
CA ARG A 82 2.56 -12.19 2.79
C ARG A 82 3.81 -11.55 2.18
N TYR A 83 4.17 -10.40 2.73
CA TYR A 83 5.28 -9.59 2.29
C TYR A 83 6.18 -9.22 3.48
N ASP A 84 7.48 -9.13 3.24
CA ASP A 84 8.40 -8.41 4.12
C ASP A 84 8.33 -6.93 3.77
N LEU A 85 8.18 -6.07 4.79
CA LEU A 85 8.33 -4.63 4.64
C LEU A 85 9.82 -4.28 4.56
N VAL A 86 10.27 -3.77 3.42
CA VAL A 86 11.68 -3.46 3.17
C VAL A 86 11.99 -1.97 3.13
N GLY A 87 10.97 -1.11 3.01
CA GLY A 87 11.16 0.35 2.96
C GLY A 87 9.89 1.12 3.33
N LEU A 88 10.08 2.38 3.71
CA LEU A 88 9.05 3.34 4.08
C LEU A 88 9.37 4.67 3.41
N GLU A 89 8.51 5.13 2.50
CA GLU A 89 8.74 6.37 1.75
C GLU A 89 7.53 7.31 1.82
N PRO A 90 7.67 8.50 2.45
CA PRO A 90 6.62 9.52 2.40
C PRO A 90 6.58 10.16 1.02
N ASP A 91 5.37 10.37 0.48
CA ASP A 91 5.18 10.92 -0.86
C ASP A 91 5.00 12.45 -0.89
N GLY A 92 4.91 13.07 0.29
CA GLY A 92 4.69 14.51 0.46
C GLY A 92 3.23 14.97 0.37
N THR A 93 2.28 14.06 0.15
CA THR A 93 0.85 14.36 0.01
C THR A 93 0.01 13.94 1.22
N GLY A 94 0.66 13.43 2.27
CA GLY A 94 -0.01 12.88 3.46
C GLY A 94 -0.15 11.37 3.42
N TRP A 95 0.47 10.72 2.44
CA TRP A 95 0.52 9.28 2.30
C TRP A 95 1.96 8.76 2.50
N MET A 96 2.05 7.46 2.75
CA MET A 96 3.27 6.72 2.99
C MET A 96 3.23 5.45 2.13
N SER A 97 4.27 5.24 1.35
CA SER A 97 4.43 4.00 0.56
C SER A 97 5.23 2.99 1.38
N LEU A 98 4.60 1.84 1.65
CA LEU A 98 5.28 0.66 2.18
C LEU A 98 5.90 -0.09 1.00
N ILE A 99 7.23 -0.19 0.95
CA ILE A 99 7.92 -0.99 -0.08
C ILE A 99 7.95 -2.44 0.37
N LEU A 100 7.39 -3.32 -0.46
CA LEU A 100 7.17 -4.72 -0.10
C LEU A 100 8.09 -5.66 -0.88
N ARG A 101 8.38 -6.80 -0.28
CA ARG A 101 9.03 -7.93 -0.96
C ARG A 101 8.27 -9.21 -0.66
N LEU A 102 7.92 -9.98 -1.68
CA LEU A 102 7.18 -11.22 -1.52
C LEU A 102 7.95 -12.18 -0.59
N LYS A 103 7.27 -12.66 0.46
CA LYS A 103 7.83 -13.62 1.41
C LYS A 103 7.57 -15.02 0.86
N ARG A 104 8.65 -15.75 0.49
CA ARG A 104 8.57 -17.15 0.05
C ARG A 104 8.59 -18.12 1.23
#